data_AF-A0A838F8C5-F1
#
_entry.id   AF-A0A838F8C5-F1
#
_cell.length_a   1.000
_cell.length_b   1.000
_cell.length_c   1.000
_cell.angle_alpha   90.00
_cell.angle_beta   90.00
_cell.angle_gamma   90.00
#
_symmetry.space_group_name_H-M   'P 1'
#
loop_
_entity.id
_entity.type
_entity.pdbx_description
1 polymer ?
#
loop_
_entity_poly.entity_id
_entity_poly.type
_entity_poly.pdbx_seq_one_letter_code
_entity_poly.pdbx_strand_id
1 'polypeptide(L)'
;LPQLIELQGFPSMFAYQHWVALKYKKHFTIPENTTHLFNDLTDETYIKRLKKWIVDEEDPQQVILLEIEPEKQKTRVDFELTKKFFGIEYVCISILMLEGKQLFYEKKGRKIPIRRIYSRVIFDEFVRRTDLRCEFNITEEADVSWVNHPNWFFRISKYSMPFINSPYVPNTKFLNEVGSTPEDLENYVLKPLFSFSGKGVIFDIKAGDIESIMNPQNYILQRKVQYAPVIQSPSGQVKAEIRLLYTWLKDEPAPMLTINLVRLSRGKMIGVDYNKDLEWVGGSVGFFEV
;
A
#
# COMPACT_ATOMS: atom_id res chain seq x y z
N LEU A 1 -9.03 -5.50 21.06
CA LEU A 1 -9.70 -5.68 19.75
C LEU A 1 -8.76 -5.19 18.66
N PRO A 2 -8.73 -5.80 17.46
CA PRO A 2 -7.99 -5.23 16.33
C PRO A 2 -8.54 -3.85 15.98
N GLN A 3 -7.69 -2.97 15.44
CA GLN A 3 -8.07 -1.62 15.05
C GLN A 3 -7.58 -1.32 13.64
N LEU A 4 -8.46 -0.77 12.80
CA LEU A 4 -8.15 -0.32 11.46
C LEU A 4 -7.35 0.98 11.54
N ILE A 5 -6.08 0.91 11.18
CA ILE A 5 -5.17 2.06 11.22
C ILE A 5 -5.39 2.99 10.01
N GLU A 6 -5.56 2.40 8.83
CA GLU A 6 -5.68 3.09 7.55
C GLU A 6 -6.25 2.14 6.47
N LEU A 7 -6.95 2.70 5.48
CA LEU A 7 -7.28 2.07 4.21
C LEU A 7 -6.44 2.66 3.08
N GLN A 8 -5.99 1.82 2.14
CA GLN A 8 -5.12 2.23 1.03
C GLN A 8 -5.60 1.62 -0.29
N GLY A 9 -5.89 2.48 -1.28
CA GLY A 9 -6.34 2.08 -2.62
C GLY A 9 -5.24 1.71 -3.62
N PHE A 10 -3.99 1.55 -3.15
CA PHE A 10 -2.82 1.29 -4.00
C PHE A 10 -1.93 0.19 -3.38
N PRO A 11 -2.47 -0.99 -3.07
CA PRO A 11 -1.70 -2.05 -2.45
C PRO A 11 -0.57 -2.56 -3.37
N SER A 12 0.53 -2.95 -2.74
CA SER A 12 1.71 -3.56 -3.36
C SER A 12 2.13 -4.80 -2.57
N MET A 13 3.23 -5.45 -2.97
CA MET A 13 3.82 -6.59 -2.27
C MET A 13 3.12 -7.94 -2.48
N PHE A 14 2.11 -8.03 -3.35
CA PHE A 14 1.37 -9.28 -3.59
C PHE A 14 2.28 -10.44 -4.03
N ALA A 15 3.21 -10.19 -4.95
CA ALA A 15 4.12 -11.22 -5.45
C ALA A 15 5.14 -11.62 -4.37
N TYR A 16 5.71 -10.64 -3.68
CA TYR A 16 6.68 -10.87 -2.61
C TYR A 16 6.09 -11.61 -1.41
N GLN A 17 4.90 -11.23 -0.93
CA GLN A 17 4.26 -11.89 0.22
C GLN A 17 4.00 -13.37 -0.05
N HIS A 18 3.52 -13.70 -1.25
CA HIS A 18 3.32 -15.08 -1.62
C HIS A 18 4.64 -15.84 -1.73
N TRP A 19 5.63 -15.25 -2.41
CA TRP A 19 6.94 -15.88 -2.56
C TRP A 19 7.63 -16.14 -1.21
N VAL A 20 7.61 -15.16 -0.28
CA VAL A 20 8.27 -15.32 1.02
C VAL A 20 7.56 -16.37 1.89
N ALA A 21 6.22 -16.48 1.81
CA ALA A 21 5.49 -17.54 2.47
C ALA A 21 5.92 -18.93 1.98
N LEU A 22 6.09 -19.11 0.67
CA LEU A 22 6.61 -20.36 0.11
C LEU A 22 8.03 -20.67 0.60
N LYS A 23 8.88 -19.65 0.77
CA LYS A 23 10.20 -19.84 1.38
C LYS A 23 10.11 -20.24 2.85
N TYR A 24 9.19 -19.66 3.60
CA TYR A 24 8.97 -20.08 4.98
C TYR A 24 8.51 -21.53 5.09
N LYS A 25 7.49 -21.94 4.31
CA LYS A 25 7.05 -23.35 4.25
C LYS A 25 8.17 -24.32 3.86
N LYS A 26 9.11 -23.89 2.99
CA LYS A 26 10.23 -24.71 2.55
C LYS A 26 11.31 -24.88 3.62
N HIS A 27 11.57 -23.84 4.42
CA HIS A 27 12.75 -23.77 5.29
C HIS A 27 12.43 -23.87 6.78
N PHE A 28 11.17 -23.74 7.17
CA PHE A 28 10.71 -23.82 8.56
C PHE A 28 9.50 -24.73 8.68
N THR A 29 9.30 -25.28 9.87
CA THR A 29 8.09 -26.02 10.21
C THR A 29 6.93 -25.04 10.39
N ILE A 30 6.00 -25.04 9.46
CA ILE A 30 4.75 -24.29 9.53
C ILE A 30 3.62 -25.29 9.81
N PRO A 31 2.74 -25.05 10.80
CA PRO A 31 1.63 -25.96 11.09
C PRO A 31 0.74 -26.18 9.86
N GLU A 32 0.38 -27.45 9.59
CA GLU A 32 -0.38 -27.84 8.39
C GLU A 32 -1.78 -27.23 8.35
N ASN A 33 -2.37 -26.95 9.51
CA ASN A 33 -3.66 -26.29 9.66
C ASN A 33 -3.58 -24.76 9.52
N THR A 34 -2.52 -24.22 8.93
CA THR A 34 -2.36 -22.78 8.73
C THR A 34 -2.01 -22.39 7.29
N THR A 35 -2.45 -21.21 6.88
CA THR A 35 -2.27 -20.68 5.52
C THR A 35 -1.96 -19.19 5.53
N HIS A 36 -1.20 -18.71 4.54
CA HIS A 36 -0.98 -17.29 4.30
C HIS A 36 -2.02 -16.66 3.37
N LEU A 37 -2.88 -17.49 2.76
CA LEU A 37 -3.89 -17.12 1.77
C LEU A 37 -5.30 -17.20 2.36
N PHE A 38 -6.22 -16.37 1.86
CA PHE A 38 -7.60 -16.32 2.36
C PHE A 38 -8.61 -16.75 1.28
N ASN A 39 -9.86 -16.99 1.70
CA ASN A 39 -10.98 -17.37 0.83
C ASN A 39 -10.67 -18.62 -0.01
N ASP A 40 -10.18 -19.67 0.65
CA ASP A 40 -9.88 -20.99 0.06
C ASP A 40 -8.88 -20.96 -1.11
N LEU A 41 -8.10 -19.88 -1.24
CA LEU A 41 -7.08 -19.77 -2.25
C LEU A 41 -5.92 -20.75 -1.95
N THR A 42 -5.63 -21.59 -2.93
CA THR A 42 -4.37 -22.34 -3.05
C THR A 42 -3.30 -21.48 -3.72
N ASP A 43 -2.05 -21.93 -3.66
CA ASP A 43 -0.93 -21.25 -4.31
C ASP A 43 -1.15 -21.06 -5.82
N GLU A 44 -1.68 -22.08 -6.50
CA GLU A 44 -2.00 -22.03 -7.93
C GLU A 44 -3.14 -21.04 -8.22
N THR A 45 -4.25 -21.14 -7.48
CA THR A 45 -5.41 -20.27 -7.70
C THR A 45 -5.11 -18.81 -7.34
N TYR A 46 -4.23 -18.55 -6.36
CA TYR A 46 -3.77 -17.21 -6.01
C TYR A 46 -2.98 -16.59 -7.16
N ILE A 47 -2.01 -17.31 -7.73
CA ILE A 47 -1.23 -16.82 -8.88
C ILE A 47 -2.12 -16.59 -10.10
N LYS A 48 -3.07 -17.50 -10.37
CA LYS A 48 -4.06 -17.33 -11.45
C LYS A 48 -4.90 -16.08 -11.24
N ARG A 49 -5.37 -15.85 -10.00
CA ARG A 49 -6.15 -14.66 -9.63
C ARG A 49 -5.33 -13.37 -9.80
N LEU A 50 -4.09 -13.33 -9.32
CA LEU A 50 -3.22 -12.17 -9.52
C LEU A 50 -2.96 -11.90 -11.00
N LYS A 51 -2.71 -12.94 -11.80
CA LYS A 51 -2.53 -12.79 -13.25
C LYS A 51 -3.79 -12.20 -13.90
N LYS A 52 -4.98 -12.72 -13.56
CA LYS A 52 -6.25 -12.19 -14.07
C LYS A 52 -6.47 -10.73 -13.64
N TRP A 53 -6.11 -10.37 -12.41
CA TRP A 53 -6.24 -9.01 -11.90
C TRP A 53 -5.27 -8.02 -12.59
N ILE A 54 -3.99 -8.41 -12.72
CA ILE A 54 -2.92 -7.55 -13.21
C ILE A 54 -2.88 -7.49 -14.74
N VAL A 55 -2.86 -8.65 -15.40
CA VAL A 55 -2.68 -8.79 -16.86
C VAL A 55 -4.02 -8.85 -17.58
N ASP A 56 -5.02 -9.49 -16.98
CA ASP A 56 -6.34 -9.70 -17.61
C ASP A 56 -6.19 -10.54 -18.90
N GLU A 57 -6.78 -10.11 -20.02
CA GLU A 57 -6.66 -10.76 -21.34
C GLU A 57 -5.62 -10.10 -22.25
N GLU A 58 -4.80 -9.17 -21.73
CA GLU A 58 -3.81 -8.43 -22.51
C GLU A 58 -2.53 -9.26 -22.76
N ASP A 59 -1.77 -8.91 -23.80
CA ASP A 59 -0.39 -9.40 -23.96
C ASP A 59 0.46 -8.84 -22.80
N PRO A 60 1.19 -9.68 -22.02
CA PRO A 60 2.07 -9.19 -20.96
C PRO A 60 3.08 -8.12 -21.38
N GLN A 61 3.49 -8.07 -22.66
CA GLN A 61 4.36 -6.99 -23.16
C GLN A 61 3.65 -5.64 -23.24
N GLN A 62 2.33 -5.62 -23.33
CA GLN A 62 1.50 -4.41 -23.35
C GLN A 62 0.96 -4.04 -21.95
N VAL A 63 1.35 -4.80 -20.92
CA VAL A 63 1.04 -4.52 -19.52
C VAL A 63 2.32 -4.09 -18.80
N ILE A 64 2.25 -2.97 -18.08
CA ILE A 64 3.40 -2.46 -17.32
C ILE A 64 3.10 -2.32 -15.83
N LEU A 65 4.14 -2.51 -15.02
CA LEU A 65 4.18 -2.11 -13.62
C LEU A 65 4.85 -0.72 -13.51
N LEU A 66 4.04 0.31 -13.32
CA LEU A 66 4.48 1.71 -13.37
C LEU A 66 4.89 2.22 -11.99
N GLU A 67 6.05 2.87 -11.91
CA GLU A 67 6.59 3.47 -10.68
C GLU A 67 7.51 4.65 -11.00
N ILE A 68 7.90 5.42 -9.98
CA ILE A 68 9.01 6.36 -10.03
C ILE A 68 10.31 5.63 -9.71
N GLU A 69 11.22 5.55 -10.68
CA GLU A 69 12.54 4.92 -10.54
C GLU A 69 12.47 3.53 -9.86
N PRO A 70 11.78 2.54 -10.44
CA PRO A 70 11.49 1.25 -9.80
C PRO A 70 12.73 0.54 -9.25
N GLU A 71 13.88 0.68 -9.91
CA GLU A 71 15.17 0.10 -9.48
C GLU A 71 15.71 0.66 -8.16
N LYS A 72 15.27 1.86 -7.76
CA LYS A 72 15.66 2.51 -6.50
C LYS A 72 14.71 2.21 -5.34
N GLN A 73 13.59 1.54 -5.62
CA GLN A 73 12.57 1.27 -4.61
C GLN A 73 13.06 0.24 -3.59
N LYS A 74 12.80 0.51 -2.30
CA LYS A 74 13.11 -0.44 -1.19
C LYS A 74 12.41 -1.81 -1.37
N THR A 75 11.35 -1.82 -2.17
CA THR A 75 10.52 -3.01 -2.46
C THR A 75 10.84 -3.62 -3.84
N ARG A 76 12.00 -3.30 -4.45
CA ARG A 76 12.43 -3.80 -5.77
C ARG A 76 12.23 -5.30 -5.99
N VAL A 77 12.42 -6.11 -4.94
CA VAL A 77 12.21 -7.56 -5.01
C VAL A 77 10.79 -7.94 -5.46
N ASP A 78 9.77 -7.16 -5.10
CA ASP A 78 8.39 -7.39 -5.52
C ASP A 78 8.19 -7.08 -7.01
N PHE A 79 8.90 -6.08 -7.55
CA PHE A 79 8.88 -5.77 -8.99
C PHE A 79 9.46 -6.93 -9.80
N GLU A 80 10.61 -7.47 -9.37
CA GLU A 80 11.26 -8.61 -10.01
C GLU A 80 10.40 -9.87 -9.94
N LEU A 81 9.77 -10.14 -8.81
CA LEU A 81 8.86 -11.27 -8.65
C LEU A 81 7.60 -11.10 -9.50
N THR A 82 7.03 -9.90 -9.56
CA THR A 82 5.86 -9.60 -10.41
C THR A 82 6.19 -9.82 -11.88
N LYS A 83 7.35 -9.33 -12.34
CA LYS A 83 7.86 -9.60 -13.69
C LYS A 83 8.07 -11.08 -13.94
N LYS A 84 8.68 -11.81 -13.00
CA LYS A 84 8.91 -13.25 -13.12
C LYS A 84 7.63 -14.07 -13.18
N PHE A 85 6.61 -13.70 -12.40
CA PHE A 85 5.34 -14.43 -12.36
C PHE A 85 4.43 -14.13 -13.56
N PHE A 86 4.43 -12.90 -14.06
CA PHE A 86 3.43 -12.47 -15.03
C PHE A 86 4.00 -12.07 -16.39
N GLY A 87 5.33 -11.97 -16.53
CA GLY A 87 5.99 -11.61 -17.78
C GLY A 87 5.89 -10.12 -18.16
N ILE A 88 5.35 -9.29 -17.26
CA ILE A 88 5.21 -7.84 -17.47
C ILE A 88 6.53 -7.11 -17.20
N GLU A 89 6.72 -5.93 -17.79
CA GLU A 89 7.85 -5.06 -17.48
C GLU A 89 7.48 -4.06 -16.40
N TYR A 90 8.42 -3.73 -15.51
CA TYR A 90 8.30 -2.55 -14.66
C TYR A 90 9.08 -1.39 -15.27
N VAL A 91 8.50 -0.19 -15.27
CA VAL A 91 9.07 0.98 -15.96
C VAL A 91 8.92 2.24 -15.13
N CYS A 92 9.82 3.20 -15.37
CA CYS A 92 9.72 4.53 -14.78
C CYS A 92 8.68 5.36 -15.55
N ILE A 93 7.87 6.16 -14.86
CA ILE A 93 6.95 7.10 -15.52
C ILE A 93 7.64 8.07 -16.49
N SER A 94 8.90 8.43 -16.23
CA SER A 94 9.67 9.34 -17.07
C SER A 94 10.08 8.77 -18.43
N ILE A 95 9.93 7.47 -18.67
CA ILE A 95 10.26 6.86 -19.98
C ILE A 95 9.02 6.60 -20.84
N LEU A 96 7.83 6.94 -20.34
CA LEU A 96 6.60 6.78 -21.12
C LEU A 96 6.53 7.86 -22.19
N MET A 97 6.20 7.43 -23.40
CA MET A 97 5.93 8.30 -24.54
C MET A 97 4.43 8.41 -24.75
N LEU A 98 3.95 9.62 -25.02
CA LEU A 98 2.53 9.89 -25.25
C LEU A 98 2.30 10.38 -26.69
N GLU A 99 1.48 9.66 -27.44
CA GLU A 99 1.05 10.07 -28.78
C GLU A 99 -0.48 10.10 -28.86
N GLY A 100 -1.03 11.32 -28.89
CA GLY A 100 -2.46 11.51 -28.70
C GLY A 100 -2.87 11.03 -27.30
N LYS A 101 -3.63 9.93 -27.24
CA LYS A 101 -4.03 9.26 -25.98
C LYS A 101 -3.31 7.91 -25.77
N GLN A 102 -2.49 7.48 -26.73
CA GLN A 102 -1.82 6.19 -26.67
C GLN A 102 -0.48 6.31 -25.96
N LEU A 103 -0.25 5.41 -25.00
CA LEU A 103 1.01 5.33 -24.26
C LEU A 103 1.90 4.25 -24.85
N PHE A 104 3.20 4.53 -24.86
CA PHE A 104 4.22 3.59 -25.32
C PHE A 104 5.42 3.57 -24.38
N TYR A 105 6.16 2.47 -24.42
CA TYR A 105 7.51 2.39 -23.89
C TYR A 105 8.43 1.71 -24.91
N GLU A 106 9.74 1.92 -24.77
CA GLU A 106 10.73 1.26 -25.62
C GLU A 106 11.32 0.04 -24.93
N LYS A 107 11.45 -1.06 -25.69
CA LYS A 107 12.16 -2.27 -25.27
C LYS A 107 12.96 -2.82 -26.43
N LYS A 108 14.29 -2.88 -26.29
CA LYS A 108 15.21 -3.40 -27.31
C LYS A 108 15.02 -2.72 -28.68
N GLY A 109 14.91 -1.38 -28.69
CA GLY A 109 14.70 -0.60 -29.92
C GLY A 109 13.31 -0.72 -30.54
N ARG A 110 12.38 -1.45 -29.89
CA ARG A 110 10.99 -1.56 -30.33
C ARG A 110 10.10 -0.72 -29.44
N LYS A 111 9.28 0.11 -30.07
CA LYS A 111 8.20 0.85 -29.43
C LYS A 111 7.00 -0.09 -29.24
N ILE A 112 6.56 -0.26 -27.99
CA ILE A 112 5.50 -1.17 -27.61
C ILE A 112 4.32 -0.36 -27.04
N PRO A 113 3.09 -0.54 -27.55
CA PRO A 113 1.91 0.12 -27.01
C PRO A 113 1.56 -0.45 -25.64
N ILE A 114 1.14 0.42 -24.74
CA ILE A 114 0.66 0.05 -23.41
C ILE A 114 -0.87 -0.01 -23.45
N ARG A 115 -1.44 -1.13 -23.03
CA ARG A 115 -2.90 -1.33 -22.91
C ARG A 115 -3.38 -1.34 -21.48
N ARG A 116 -2.49 -1.68 -20.54
CA ARG A 116 -2.83 -1.79 -19.13
C ARG A 116 -1.68 -1.37 -18.23
N ILE A 117 -2.00 -0.65 -17.16
CA ILE A 117 -1.04 -0.16 -16.20
C ILE A 117 -1.40 -0.66 -14.81
N TYR A 118 -0.50 -1.44 -14.21
CA TYR A 118 -0.46 -1.67 -12.77
C TYR A 118 0.36 -0.57 -12.12
N SER A 119 -0.32 0.43 -11.56
CA SER A 119 0.35 1.61 -11.00
C SER A 119 0.72 1.41 -9.54
N ARG A 120 1.95 1.79 -9.21
CA ARG A 120 2.45 1.95 -7.84
C ARG A 120 2.93 3.37 -7.53
N VAL A 121 2.84 4.28 -8.50
CA VAL A 121 3.24 5.68 -8.36
C VAL A 121 2.47 6.34 -7.21
N ILE A 122 3.22 6.88 -6.25
CA ILE A 122 2.67 7.67 -5.15
C ILE A 122 2.62 9.14 -5.59
N PHE A 123 1.42 9.70 -5.70
CA PHE A 123 1.21 11.08 -6.18
C PHE A 123 2.01 12.13 -5.43
N ASP A 124 1.99 12.08 -4.11
CA ASP A 124 2.71 13.02 -3.26
C ASP A 124 4.24 12.94 -3.48
N GLU A 125 4.77 11.76 -3.82
CA GLU A 125 6.15 11.64 -4.27
C GLU A 125 6.35 12.21 -5.67
N PHE A 126 5.47 11.89 -6.61
CA PHE A 126 5.55 12.36 -7.99
C PHE A 126 5.55 13.88 -8.12
N VAL A 127 4.64 14.56 -7.42
CA VAL A 127 4.53 16.04 -7.45
C VAL A 127 5.80 16.73 -6.94
N ARG A 128 6.56 16.09 -6.05
CA ARG A 128 7.83 16.64 -5.54
C ARG A 128 9.01 16.40 -6.48
N ARG A 129 8.89 15.51 -7.46
CA ARG A 129 9.95 15.17 -8.41
C ARG A 129 9.97 16.13 -9.59
N THR A 130 10.19 17.41 -9.30
CA THR A 130 10.28 18.48 -10.31
C THR A 130 11.49 18.33 -11.25
N ASP A 131 12.41 17.42 -10.92
CA ASP A 131 13.55 17.02 -11.74
C ASP A 131 13.18 16.05 -12.87
N LEU A 132 12.07 15.32 -12.75
CA LEU A 132 11.63 14.36 -13.76
C LEU A 132 10.98 15.07 -14.95
N ARG A 133 11.47 14.79 -16.14
CA ARG A 133 10.82 15.17 -17.40
C ARG A 133 9.98 13.98 -17.86
N CYS A 134 8.66 14.17 -17.93
CA CYS A 134 7.70 13.15 -18.34
C CYS A 134 6.86 13.70 -19.49
N GLU A 135 6.62 12.90 -20.53
CA GLU A 135 5.64 13.24 -21.58
C GLU A 135 4.20 12.95 -21.12
N PHE A 136 4.05 12.05 -20.16
CA PHE A 136 2.77 11.68 -19.57
C PHE A 136 2.72 12.05 -18.10
N ASN A 137 1.68 12.76 -17.70
CA ASN A 137 1.31 12.93 -16.31
C ASN A 137 0.22 11.92 -15.94
N ILE A 138 0.35 11.26 -14.80
CA ILE A 138 -0.59 10.23 -14.34
C ILE A 138 -2.03 10.75 -14.10
N THR A 139 -2.24 12.08 -14.09
CA THR A 139 -3.57 12.70 -14.06
C THR A 139 -4.19 12.93 -15.44
N GLU A 140 -3.40 12.81 -16.51
CA GLU A 140 -3.88 12.99 -17.88
C GLU A 140 -4.63 11.76 -18.38
N GLU A 141 -5.52 11.99 -19.34
CA GLU A 141 -6.29 10.93 -19.97
C GLU A 141 -5.40 10.11 -20.91
N ALA A 142 -5.44 8.78 -20.77
CA ALA A 142 -4.77 7.84 -21.67
C ALA A 142 -5.67 6.63 -21.95
N ASP A 143 -5.56 6.07 -23.17
CA ASP A 143 -6.34 4.92 -23.66
C ASP A 143 -5.80 3.60 -23.07
N VAL A 144 -5.81 3.49 -21.75
CA VAL A 144 -5.31 2.34 -20.99
C VAL A 144 -6.31 1.89 -19.93
N SER A 145 -6.28 0.61 -19.59
CA SER A 145 -6.95 0.10 -18.40
C SER A 145 -6.04 0.17 -17.18
N TRP A 146 -6.60 0.42 -15.99
CA TRP A 146 -5.83 0.58 -14.76
C TRP A 146 -6.05 -0.58 -13.80
N VAL A 147 -4.95 -1.04 -13.20
CA VAL A 147 -4.94 -1.83 -11.98
C VAL A 147 -4.48 -0.88 -10.88
N ASN A 148 -5.35 -0.65 -9.90
CA ASN A 148 -5.27 0.47 -8.95
C ASN A 148 -5.32 1.82 -9.68
N HIS A 149 -6.52 2.23 -10.09
CA HIS A 149 -6.70 3.51 -10.77
C HIS A 149 -6.14 4.66 -9.90
N PRO A 150 -5.38 5.61 -10.45
CA PRO A 150 -4.74 6.67 -9.67
C PRO A 150 -5.70 7.42 -8.73
N ASN A 151 -6.94 7.71 -9.17
CA ASN A 151 -7.99 8.30 -8.32
C ASN A 151 -8.32 7.54 -7.01
N TRP A 152 -8.08 6.23 -6.94
CA TRP A 152 -8.30 5.46 -5.70
C TRP A 152 -7.40 5.94 -4.57
N PHE A 153 -6.27 6.54 -4.89
CA PHE A 153 -5.35 7.17 -3.95
C PHE A 153 -6.03 8.22 -3.05
N PHE A 154 -7.01 8.95 -3.59
CA PHE A 154 -7.76 9.96 -2.86
C PHE A 154 -9.00 9.37 -2.18
N ARG A 155 -9.68 8.42 -2.82
CA ARG A 155 -10.94 7.84 -2.31
C ARG A 155 -10.72 6.82 -1.20
N ILE A 156 -9.88 5.81 -1.42
CA ILE A 156 -9.58 4.74 -0.47
C ILE A 156 -8.32 5.15 0.31
N SER A 157 -8.52 6.08 1.22
CA SER A 157 -7.45 6.77 1.95
C SER A 157 -7.88 7.09 3.39
N LYS A 158 -7.04 7.83 4.12
CA LYS A 158 -7.38 8.42 5.43
C LYS A 158 -8.71 9.18 5.41
N TYR A 159 -9.08 9.76 4.26
CA TYR A 159 -10.34 10.45 4.05
C TYR A 159 -11.57 9.58 4.34
N SER A 160 -11.48 8.27 4.15
CA SER A 160 -12.60 7.36 4.41
C SER A 160 -12.86 7.13 5.89
N MET A 161 -11.86 7.33 6.77
CA MET A 161 -11.92 6.91 8.17
C MET A 161 -13.05 7.59 8.99
N PRO A 162 -13.30 8.91 8.88
CA PRO A 162 -14.41 9.57 9.58
C PRO A 162 -15.80 9.00 9.26
N PHE A 163 -15.98 8.37 8.09
CA PHE A 163 -17.27 7.86 7.64
C PHE A 163 -17.58 6.43 8.13
N ILE A 164 -16.61 5.74 8.74
CA ILE A 164 -16.77 4.34 9.15
C ILE A 164 -17.05 4.27 10.65
N ASN A 165 -18.30 3.98 11.00
CA ASN A 165 -18.70 3.77 12.39
C ASN A 165 -18.62 2.27 12.75
N SER A 166 -17.59 1.88 13.48
CA SER A 166 -17.35 0.49 13.88
C SER A 166 -16.46 0.43 15.13
N PRO A 167 -16.64 -0.56 16.03
CA PRO A 167 -15.75 -0.74 17.18
C PRO A 167 -14.30 -1.09 16.79
N TYR A 168 -14.08 -1.51 15.53
CA TYR A 168 -12.76 -1.80 14.97
C TYR A 168 -12.10 -0.57 14.34
N VAL A 169 -12.76 0.59 14.33
CA VAL A 169 -12.20 1.83 13.76
C VAL A 169 -12.01 2.84 14.89
N PRO A 170 -10.78 3.34 15.11
CA PRO A 170 -10.56 4.36 16.13
C PRO A 170 -11.34 5.62 15.77
N ASN A 171 -11.94 6.26 16.79
CA ASN A 171 -12.71 7.47 16.59
C ASN A 171 -11.90 8.50 15.81
N THR A 172 -12.46 8.94 14.67
CA THR A 172 -11.80 9.81 13.72
C THR A 172 -12.77 10.88 13.26
N LYS A 173 -12.34 12.13 13.22
CA LYS A 173 -13.10 13.26 12.67
C LYS A 173 -12.22 14.08 11.74
N PHE A 174 -12.83 14.78 10.79
CA PHE A 174 -12.13 15.88 10.12
C PHE A 174 -11.83 16.97 11.13
N LEU A 175 -10.64 17.58 11.04
CA LEU A 175 -10.23 18.58 12.05
C LEU A 175 -11.17 19.79 12.05
N ASN A 176 -11.69 20.20 10.88
CA ASN A 176 -12.67 21.30 10.78
C ASN A 176 -14.05 20.97 11.39
N GLU A 177 -14.33 19.72 11.73
CA GLU A 177 -15.58 19.29 12.39
C GLU A 177 -15.39 19.09 13.90
N VAL A 178 -14.17 19.29 14.41
CA VAL A 178 -13.88 19.25 15.85
C VAL A 178 -14.30 20.59 16.43
N GLY A 179 -15.47 20.61 17.10
CA GLY A 179 -16.03 21.86 17.66
C GLY A 179 -15.16 22.51 18.74
N SER A 180 -14.63 21.71 19.66
CA SER A 180 -13.65 22.14 20.67
C SER A 180 -12.47 21.17 20.69
N THR A 181 -11.27 21.70 20.84
CA THR A 181 -10.05 20.91 21.01
C THR A 181 -10.23 19.96 22.22
N PRO A 182 -10.04 18.64 22.05
CA PRO A 182 -10.12 17.70 23.16
C PRO A 182 -9.14 18.06 24.28
N GLU A 183 -9.53 17.87 25.53
CA GLU A 183 -8.63 18.12 26.67
C GLU A 183 -7.51 17.06 26.77
N ASP A 184 -7.74 15.87 26.21
CA ASP A 184 -6.86 14.71 26.28
C ASP A 184 -6.11 14.45 24.95
N LEU A 185 -5.51 15.51 24.38
CA LEU A 185 -4.79 15.48 23.10
C LEU A 185 -3.69 14.40 23.03
N GLU A 186 -3.12 14.00 24.17
CA GLU A 186 -2.12 12.93 24.24
C GLU A 186 -2.66 11.58 23.74
N ASN A 187 -3.98 11.41 23.66
CA ASN A 187 -4.65 10.22 23.14
C ASN A 187 -5.01 10.31 21.65
N TYR A 188 -4.59 11.36 20.96
CA TYR A 188 -4.90 11.60 19.55
C TYR A 188 -3.65 11.68 18.66
N VAL A 189 -3.83 11.35 17.40
CA VAL A 189 -2.87 11.60 16.32
C VAL A 189 -3.51 12.48 15.25
N LEU A 190 -2.73 13.42 14.75
CA LEU A 190 -3.15 14.33 13.70
C LEU A 190 -2.53 13.85 12.40
N LYS A 191 -3.37 13.59 11.40
CA LYS A 191 -2.91 13.04 10.13
C LYS A 191 -3.35 13.94 8.97
N PRO A 192 -2.40 14.47 8.17
CA PRO A 192 -2.72 15.09 6.89
C PRO A 192 -3.35 14.06 5.92
N LEU A 193 -4.39 14.49 5.19
CA LEU A 193 -5.09 13.66 4.21
C LEU A 193 -4.24 13.34 2.98
N PHE A 194 -3.45 14.31 2.52
CA PHE A 194 -2.68 14.21 1.27
C PHE A 194 -1.21 13.82 1.49
N SER A 195 -0.92 13.10 2.57
CA SER A 195 0.43 12.62 2.88
C SER A 195 0.44 11.13 3.24
N PHE A 196 1.53 10.47 2.84
CA PHE A 196 1.64 9.01 2.78
C PHE A 196 2.94 8.52 3.43
N SER A 197 3.00 7.22 3.71
CA SER A 197 4.15 6.59 4.39
C SER A 197 4.49 7.21 5.76
N GLY A 198 3.48 7.75 6.45
CA GLY A 198 3.62 8.35 7.80
C GLY A 198 4.19 9.76 7.83
N LYS A 199 4.45 10.39 6.67
CA LYS A 199 4.94 11.77 6.60
C LYS A 199 3.89 12.74 7.17
N GLY A 200 4.35 13.73 7.95
CA GLY A 200 3.49 14.78 8.52
C GLY A 200 2.50 14.32 9.59
N VAL A 201 2.56 13.07 10.06
CA VAL A 201 1.73 12.61 11.19
C VAL A 201 2.30 13.17 12.50
N ILE A 202 1.47 13.86 13.27
CA ILE A 202 1.83 14.40 14.58
C ILE A 202 1.24 13.48 15.65
N PHE A 203 2.09 12.83 16.44
CA PHE A 203 1.67 11.87 17.48
C PHE A 203 1.41 12.55 18.81
N ASP A 204 2.30 13.39 19.29
CA ASP A 204 2.17 14.02 20.61
C ASP A 204 1.67 15.45 20.41
N ILE A 205 0.42 15.54 19.94
CA ILE A 205 -0.25 16.79 19.57
C ILE A 205 -0.35 17.72 20.77
N LYS A 206 -0.04 18.99 20.56
CA LYS A 206 -0.31 20.10 21.47
C LYS A 206 -1.37 21.02 20.87
N ALA A 207 -2.02 21.84 21.69
CA ALA A 207 -3.02 22.80 21.22
C ALA A 207 -2.48 23.71 20.09
N GLY A 208 -1.24 24.20 20.23
CA GLY A 208 -0.58 25.01 19.20
C GLY A 208 -0.35 24.30 17.86
N ASP A 209 -0.27 22.96 17.83
CA ASP A 209 -0.15 22.20 16.57
C ASP A 209 -1.47 22.24 15.78
N ILE A 210 -2.61 22.33 16.47
CA ILE A 210 -3.93 22.45 15.84
C ILE A 210 -4.15 23.89 15.38
N GLU A 211 -3.83 24.86 16.23
CA GLU A 211 -4.02 26.29 15.96
C GLU A 211 -3.16 26.79 14.78
N SER A 212 -1.99 26.20 14.55
CA SER A 212 -1.09 26.56 13.45
C SER A 212 -1.52 26.00 12.08
N ILE A 213 -2.56 25.16 12.02
CA ILE A 213 -3.01 24.56 10.76
C ILE A 213 -3.88 25.54 9.97
N MET A 214 -3.34 25.99 8.84
CA MET A 214 -4.03 26.89 7.91
C MET A 214 -5.26 26.27 7.24
N ASN A 215 -5.23 24.96 6.95
CA ASN A 215 -6.28 24.26 6.19
C ASN A 215 -6.79 23.03 6.97
N PRO A 216 -7.61 23.22 8.03
CA PRO A 216 -8.02 22.13 8.90
C PRO A 216 -8.82 21.03 8.19
N GLN A 217 -9.56 21.37 7.12
CA GLN A 217 -10.27 20.40 6.28
C GLN A 217 -9.35 19.35 5.61
N ASN A 218 -8.04 19.62 5.53
CA ASN A 218 -7.05 18.71 4.96
C ASN A 218 -6.44 17.76 6.01
N TYR A 219 -6.98 17.71 7.23
CA TYR A 219 -6.50 16.91 8.34
C TYR A 219 -7.62 16.11 8.99
N ILE A 220 -7.25 14.95 9.53
CA ILE A 220 -8.09 14.18 10.46
C ILE A 220 -7.44 14.15 11.84
N LEU A 221 -8.28 14.24 12.85
CA LEU A 221 -7.93 13.97 14.24
C LEU A 221 -8.45 12.57 14.59
N GLN A 222 -7.54 11.65 14.91
CA GLN A 222 -7.86 10.24 15.15
C GLN A 222 -7.35 9.80 16.53
N ARG A 223 -8.14 9.03 17.29
CA ARG A 223 -7.65 8.40 18.53
C ARG A 223 -6.45 7.48 18.25
N LYS A 224 -5.42 7.56 19.10
CA LYS A 224 -4.25 6.67 19.06
C LYS A 224 -4.70 5.22 19.21
N VAL A 225 -4.08 4.34 18.44
CA VAL A 225 -4.19 2.90 18.62
C VAL A 225 -2.98 2.41 19.39
N GLN A 226 -3.24 1.67 20.46
CA GLN A 226 -2.21 0.98 21.22
C GLN A 226 -1.93 -0.39 20.60
N TYR A 227 -0.72 -0.55 20.06
CA TYR A 227 -0.26 -1.84 19.56
C TYR A 227 0.15 -2.74 20.72
N ALA A 228 -0.43 -3.93 20.78
CA ALA A 228 -0.05 -4.95 21.75
C ALA A 228 1.29 -5.59 21.36
N PRO A 229 2.31 -5.58 22.24
CA PRO A 229 3.63 -6.15 21.96
C PRO A 229 3.62 -7.66 22.23
N VAL A 230 2.94 -8.42 21.37
CA VAL A 230 2.62 -9.85 21.62
C VAL A 230 3.66 -10.82 21.10
N ILE A 231 4.57 -10.40 20.21
CA ILE A 231 5.59 -11.28 19.62
C ILE A 231 6.84 -11.23 20.48
N GLN A 232 7.29 -12.39 20.96
CA GLN A 232 8.55 -12.50 21.69
C GLN A 232 9.72 -12.59 20.73
N SER A 233 10.77 -11.79 20.95
CA SER A 233 12.06 -11.92 20.26
C SER A 233 13.22 -11.92 21.26
N PRO A 234 14.41 -12.39 20.86
CA PRO A 234 15.62 -12.34 21.70
C PRO A 234 15.94 -10.96 22.26
N SER A 235 15.58 -9.89 21.54
CA SER A 235 15.87 -8.51 21.94
C SER A 235 14.65 -7.83 22.60
N GLY A 236 13.61 -8.58 22.96
CA GLY A 236 12.42 -8.11 23.68
C GLY A 236 11.12 -8.23 22.88
N GLN A 237 10.03 -7.66 23.39
CA GLN A 237 8.73 -7.77 22.73
C GLN A 237 8.62 -6.90 21.48
N VAL A 238 7.94 -7.45 20.47
CA VAL A 238 7.71 -6.88 19.15
C VAL A 238 6.21 -6.71 18.93
N LYS A 239 5.83 -5.57 18.35
CA LYS A 239 4.47 -5.25 17.91
C LYS A 239 4.29 -5.68 16.46
N ALA A 240 3.08 -6.08 16.11
CA ALA A 240 2.70 -6.40 14.75
C ALA A 240 1.55 -5.50 14.26
N GLU A 241 1.66 -5.07 13.01
CA GLU A 241 0.53 -4.62 12.20
C GLU A 241 0.30 -5.62 11.09
N ILE A 242 -0.94 -6.02 10.88
CA ILE A 242 -1.34 -6.93 9.80
C ILE A 242 -2.08 -6.09 8.75
N ARG A 243 -1.53 -6.06 7.54
CA ARG A 243 -2.20 -5.50 6.38
C ARG A 243 -2.92 -6.61 5.64
N LEU A 244 -4.23 -6.45 5.51
CA LEU A 244 -5.08 -7.32 4.72
C LEU A 244 -5.07 -6.83 3.28
N LEU A 245 -4.63 -7.66 2.34
CA LEU A 245 -4.48 -7.29 0.95
C LEU A 245 -5.62 -7.90 0.13
N TYR A 246 -6.34 -7.02 -0.56
CA TYR A 246 -7.50 -7.39 -1.35
C TYR A 246 -7.19 -7.24 -2.83
N THR A 247 -7.79 -8.11 -3.65
CA THR A 247 -7.87 -7.88 -5.10
C THR A 247 -9.34 -7.76 -5.50
N TRP A 248 -9.59 -6.94 -6.52
CA TRP A 248 -10.93 -6.69 -7.02
C TRP A 248 -10.94 -6.89 -8.52
N LEU A 249 -11.57 -7.99 -8.98
CA LEU A 249 -11.78 -8.24 -10.40
C LEU A 249 -13.02 -7.46 -10.88
N LYS A 250 -13.04 -7.05 -12.16
CA LYS A 250 -14.09 -6.18 -12.72
C LYS A 250 -15.49 -6.80 -12.67
N ASP A 251 -15.55 -8.13 -12.70
CA ASP A 251 -16.75 -8.95 -12.68
C ASP A 251 -17.23 -9.29 -11.25
N GLU A 252 -16.50 -8.85 -10.23
CA GLU A 252 -16.86 -9.10 -8.83
C GLU A 252 -17.60 -7.92 -8.18
N PRO A 253 -18.66 -8.18 -7.40
CA PRO A 253 -19.44 -7.13 -6.75
C PRO A 253 -18.69 -6.43 -5.62
N ALA A 254 -17.63 -7.05 -5.08
CA ALA A 254 -16.85 -6.56 -3.96
C ALA A 254 -15.39 -7.06 -4.01
N PRO A 255 -14.44 -6.35 -3.40
CA PRO A 255 -13.06 -6.81 -3.28
C PRO A 255 -12.97 -8.08 -2.41
N MET A 256 -12.11 -9.02 -2.82
CA MET A 256 -11.85 -10.27 -2.11
C MET A 256 -10.51 -10.20 -1.36
N LEU A 257 -10.51 -10.59 -0.09
CA LEU A 257 -9.27 -10.75 0.69
C LEU A 257 -8.45 -11.90 0.10
N THR A 258 -7.16 -11.70 -0.18
CA THR A 258 -6.34 -12.72 -0.84
C THR A 258 -5.13 -13.14 -0.04
N ILE A 259 -4.42 -12.19 0.56
CA ILE A 259 -3.18 -12.43 1.29
C ILE A 259 -3.00 -11.36 2.38
N ASN A 260 -1.96 -11.49 3.19
CA ASN A 260 -1.58 -10.50 4.20
C ASN A 260 -0.11 -10.06 4.06
N LEU A 261 0.19 -8.91 4.65
CA LEU A 261 1.55 -8.44 4.94
C LEU A 261 1.63 -8.09 6.43
N VAL A 262 2.55 -8.72 7.14
CA VAL A 262 2.83 -8.41 8.55
C VAL A 262 3.98 -7.41 8.61
N ARG A 263 3.81 -6.33 9.39
CA ARG A 263 4.86 -5.36 9.70
C ARG A 263 5.20 -5.46 11.18
N LEU A 264 6.45 -5.81 11.46
CA LEU A 264 7.02 -5.94 12.79
C LEU A 264 7.74 -4.65 13.19
N SER A 265 7.52 -4.19 14.41
CA SER A 265 8.18 -2.99 14.95
C SER A 265 8.33 -3.08 16.46
N ARG A 266 9.41 -2.48 16.96
CA ARG A 266 9.61 -2.20 18.40
C ARG A 266 9.48 -0.71 18.72
N GLY A 267 9.34 0.14 17.70
CA GLY A 267 9.22 1.58 17.84
C GLY A 267 7.86 2.03 18.37
N LYS A 268 7.75 3.36 18.56
CA LYS A 268 6.45 4.03 18.80
C LYS A 268 5.57 4.02 17.55
N MET A 269 6.19 4.07 16.36
CA MET A 269 5.52 4.08 15.05
C MET A 269 5.90 2.86 14.20
N ILE A 270 4.94 2.34 13.45
CA ILE A 270 5.18 1.26 12.49
C ILE A 270 5.45 1.86 11.10
N GLY A 271 6.73 1.99 10.76
CA GLY A 271 7.18 2.50 9.46
C GLY A 271 8.67 2.19 9.21
N VAL A 272 9.05 2.08 7.94
CA VAL A 272 10.40 1.66 7.53
C VAL A 272 11.48 2.62 8.05
N ASP A 273 11.20 3.92 8.07
CA ASP A 273 12.21 4.92 8.48
C ASP A 273 12.37 5.05 9.99
N TYR A 274 11.39 4.61 10.79
CA TYR A 274 11.42 4.67 12.27
C TYR A 274 12.05 3.45 12.93
N ASN A 275 12.41 2.44 12.13
CA ASN A 275 12.87 1.13 12.60
C ASN A 275 14.31 0.80 12.18
N LYS A 276 15.04 1.72 11.53
CA LYS A 276 16.33 1.41 10.87
C LYS A 276 17.40 0.84 11.79
N ASP A 277 17.39 1.23 13.07
CA ASP A 277 18.39 0.81 14.06
C ASP A 277 17.85 -0.19 15.08
N LEU A 278 16.69 -0.80 14.80
CA LEU A 278 16.04 -1.76 15.69
C LEU A 278 16.16 -3.18 15.13
N GLU A 279 16.50 -4.13 15.99
CA GLU A 279 16.47 -5.56 15.64
C GLU A 279 15.05 -6.14 15.73
N TRP A 280 14.80 -7.22 15.00
CA TRP A 280 13.51 -7.95 14.99
C TRP A 280 12.33 -7.08 14.52
N VAL A 281 12.59 -6.23 13.53
CA VAL A 281 11.62 -5.36 12.86
C VAL A 281 11.66 -5.62 11.34
N GLY A 282 10.60 -5.28 10.62
CA GLY A 282 10.57 -5.42 9.16
C GLY A 282 9.24 -5.96 8.62
N GLY A 283 9.25 -6.35 7.35
CA GLY A 283 8.10 -6.98 6.69
C GLY A 283 8.21 -8.50 6.73
N SER A 284 7.09 -9.17 7.00
CA SER A 284 6.92 -10.63 7.01
C SER A 284 5.53 -10.99 6.48
N VAL A 285 5.19 -12.27 6.45
CA VAL A 285 3.87 -12.80 6.13
C VAL A 285 3.36 -13.65 7.30
N GLY A 286 2.08 -13.50 7.62
CA GLY A 286 1.39 -14.26 8.65
C GLY A 286 0.74 -15.52 8.09
N PHE A 287 0.69 -16.56 8.93
CA PHE A 287 -0.07 -17.78 8.70
C PHE A 287 -1.24 -17.82 9.69
N PHE A 288 -2.44 -18.06 9.17
CA PHE A 288 -3.70 -18.05 9.90
C PHE A 288 -4.29 -19.45 9.89
N GLU A 289 -5.00 -19.83 10.95
CA GLU A 289 -5.71 -21.10 11.02
C GLU A 289 -6.75 -21.19 9.90
N VAL A 290 -6.83 -22.35 9.25
CA VAL A 290 -7.82 -22.68 8.21
C VAL A 290 -9.07 -23.28 8.83
#